data_AF-A0A432IKE9-F1
#
_entry.id   AF-A0A432IKE9-F1
#
_cell.length_a   1.000
_cell.length_b   1.000
_cell.length_c   1.000
_cell.angle_alpha   90.00
_cell.angle_beta   90.00
_cell.angle_gamma   90.00
#
_symmetry.space_group_name_H-M   'P 1'
#
loop_
_entity.id
_entity.type
_entity.pdbx_description
1 polymer ?
#
loop_
_entity_poly.entity_id
_entity_poly.type
_entity_poly.pdbx_seq_one_letter_code
_entity_poly.pdbx_strand_id
1 'polypeptide(L)'
;MKITSLKSIEYILRAVVFLTFLGHGVVALQRNPVWLGYLLTAGFSMEQAKTLIVFIGILDLIVAVTILFKPFKYVVVWAVIWTFLTALIRPASGEPVWAFVERGANWGAP
;
A
#
# COMPACT_ATOMS: atom_id res chain seq x y z
N MET A 1 -16.89 -28.15 -11.61
CA MET A 1 -16.25 -26.96 -11.03
C MET A 1 -15.30 -26.39 -12.08
N LYS A 2 -15.64 -25.27 -12.74
CA LYS A 2 -14.78 -24.71 -13.79
C LYS A 2 -13.49 -24.23 -13.14
N ILE A 3 -12.36 -24.75 -13.64
CA ILE A 3 -11.02 -24.26 -13.34
C ILE A 3 -11.04 -22.76 -13.60
N THR A 4 -10.86 -21.96 -12.56
CA THR A 4 -10.57 -20.54 -12.71
C THR A 4 -9.34 -20.42 -13.58
N SER A 5 -9.49 -19.85 -14.78
CA SER A 5 -8.34 -19.65 -15.67
C SER A 5 -7.31 -18.74 -14.97
N LEU A 6 -6.02 -18.89 -15.26
CA LEU A 6 -4.96 -18.00 -14.73
C LEU A 6 -5.31 -16.52 -14.91
N LYS A 7 -5.99 -16.21 -16.02
CA LYS A 7 -6.52 -14.87 -16.33
C LYS A 7 -7.60 -14.40 -15.35
N SER A 8 -8.47 -15.30 -14.89
CA SER A 8 -9.46 -15.00 -13.85
C SER A 8 -8.80 -14.68 -12.51
N ILE A 9 -7.77 -15.44 -12.12
CA ILE A 9 -6.98 -15.19 -10.91
C ILE A 9 -6.29 -13.82 -11.01
N GLU A 10 -5.69 -13.52 -12.16
CA GLU A 10 -5.04 -12.23 -12.41
C GLU A 10 -6.01 -11.06 -12.26
N TYR A 11 -7.23 -11.13 -12.82
CA TYR A 11 -8.22 -10.06 -12.64
C TYR A 11 -8.65 -9.88 -11.18
N ILE A 12 -8.79 -10.97 -10.43
CA ILE A 12 -9.12 -10.92 -9.01
C ILE A 12 -7.97 -10.23 -8.25
N LEU A 13 -6.72 -10.63 -8.49
CA LEU A 13 -5.55 -10.00 -7.86
C LEU A 13 -5.47 -8.51 -8.19
N ARG A 14 -5.62 -8.14 -9.47
CA ARG A 14 -5.64 -6.72 -9.88
C ARG A 14 -6.72 -5.92 -9.14
N ALA A 15 -7.92 -6.48 -8.96
CA ALA A 15 -8.99 -5.83 -8.22
C ALA A 15 -8.66 -5.67 -6.72
N VAL A 16 -8.08 -6.69 -6.09
CA VAL A 16 -7.64 -6.63 -4.68
C VAL A 16 -6.56 -5.58 -4.48
N VAL A 17 -5.56 -5.55 -5.35
CA VAL A 17 -4.47 -4.57 -5.29
C VAL A 17 -4.99 -3.16 -5.56
N PHE A 18 -5.90 -2.99 -6.54
CA PHE A 18 -6.58 -1.73 -6.80
C PHE A 18 -7.30 -1.21 -5.55
N LEU A 19 -8.15 -2.03 -4.90
CA LEU A 19 -8.88 -1.61 -3.71
C LEU A 19 -7.95 -1.27 -2.55
N THR A 20 -6.86 -2.03 -2.38
CA THR A 20 -5.84 -1.79 -1.36
C THR A 20 -5.20 -0.43 -1.57
N PHE A 21 -4.64 -0.17 -2.75
CA PHE A 21 -3.95 1.09 -3.04
C PHE A 21 -4.91 2.29 -3.14
N LEU A 22 -6.14 2.09 -3.62
CA LEU A 22 -7.17 3.14 -3.62
C LEU A 22 -7.50 3.57 -2.19
N GLY A 23 -7.78 2.61 -1.30
CA GLY A 23 -8.07 2.88 0.10
C GLY A 23 -6.88 3.57 0.80
N HIS A 24 -5.66 3.08 0.56
CA HIS A 24 -4.46 3.70 1.13
C HIS A 24 -4.24 5.12 0.61
N GLY A 25 -4.37 5.33 -0.70
CA GLY A 25 -4.25 6.64 -1.31
C GLY A 25 -5.23 7.66 -0.71
N VAL A 26 -6.51 7.29 -0.58
CA VAL A 26 -7.54 8.17 0.00
C VAL A 26 -7.24 8.50 1.47
N VAL A 27 -6.88 7.52 2.28
CA VAL A 27 -6.57 7.73 3.71
C VAL A 27 -5.30 8.59 3.90
N ALA A 28 -4.30 8.42 3.03
CA ALA A 28 -3.10 9.25 3.02
C ALA A 28 -3.40 10.71 2.63
N LEU A 29 -4.25 10.93 1.63
CA LEU A 29 -4.69 12.28 1.23
C LEU A 29 -5.47 13.01 2.34
N GLN A 30 -6.17 12.26 3.19
CA GLN A 30 -6.82 12.78 4.40
C GLN A 30 -5.84 13.10 5.54
N ARG A 31 -4.53 12.85 5.35
CA ARG A 31 -3.47 13.07 6.33
C ARG A 31 -3.73 12.34 7.65
N ASN A 32 -4.02 11.04 7.57
CA ASN A 32 -4.27 10.21 8.74
C ASN A 32 -3.20 10.44 9.84
N PRO A 33 -3.59 10.77 11.08
CA PRO A 33 -2.63 11.16 12.13
C PRO A 33 -1.72 10.01 12.56
N VAL A 34 -2.20 8.77 12.51
CA VAL A 34 -1.37 7.59 12.82
C VAL A 34 -0.27 7.45 11.77
N TRP A 35 -0.60 7.67 10.50
CA TRP A 35 0.36 7.53 9.40
C TRP A 35 1.37 8.68 9.35
N LEU A 36 0.97 9.87 9.79
CA LEU A 36 1.92 10.94 10.07
C LEU A 36 2.93 10.48 11.15
N GLY A 37 2.46 9.80 12.21
CA GLY A 37 3.32 9.20 13.23
C GLY A 37 4.35 8.19 12.67
N TYR A 38 3.99 7.41 11.66
CA TYR A 38 4.93 6.52 10.97
C TYR A 38 6.02 7.29 10.22
N LEU A 39 5.67 8.41 9.57
CA LEU A 39 6.66 9.27 8.90
C LEU A 39 7.60 9.95 9.92
N LEU A 40 7.10 10.33 11.10
CA LEU A 40 7.95 10.81 12.18
C LEU A 40 8.92 9.71 12.66
N THR A 41 8.43 8.47 12.78
CA THR A 41 9.27 7.30 13.13
C THR A 41 10.37 7.08 12.10
N ALA A 42 10.07 7.33 10.82
CA ALA A 42 11.05 7.29 9.73
C ALA A 42 12.04 8.47 9.71
N GLY A 43 11.93 9.42 10.64
CA GLY A 43 12.87 10.54 10.82
C GLY A 43 12.48 11.85 10.13
N PHE A 44 11.27 11.95 9.56
CA PHE A 44 10.78 13.20 8.98
C PHE A 44 10.25 14.17 10.03
N SER A 45 10.38 15.47 9.82
CA SER A 45 9.70 16.47 10.63
C SER A 45 8.18 16.44 10.37
N MET A 46 7.38 17.00 11.29
CA MET A 46 5.92 17.08 11.10
C MET A 46 5.51 17.83 9.83
N GLU A 47 6.23 18.90 9.46
CA GLU A 47 5.96 19.64 8.23
C GLU A 47 6.28 18.82 6.97
N GLN A 48 7.42 18.11 6.99
CA GLN A 48 7.80 17.18 5.92
C GLN A 48 6.77 16.06 5.81
N ALA A 49 6.34 15.46 6.93
CA ALA A 49 5.37 14.38 6.96
C ALA A 49 4.01 14.79 6.37
N LYS A 50 3.49 15.97 6.73
CA LYS A 50 2.23 16.50 6.19
C LYS A 50 2.26 16.73 4.69
N THR A 51 3.44 17.05 4.15
CA THR A 51 3.66 17.24 2.72
C THR A 51 3.83 15.88 2.02
N LEU A 52 4.72 15.03 2.54
CA LEU A 52 5.07 13.74 1.98
C LEU A 52 3.88 12.78 1.93
N ILE A 53 3.02 12.77 2.96
CA ILE A 53 1.86 11.88 3.00
C ILE A 53 0.87 12.16 1.86
N VAL A 54 0.78 13.41 1.38
CA VAL A 54 -0.06 13.76 0.23
C VAL A 54 0.54 13.20 -1.05
N PHE A 55 1.87 13.32 -1.24
CA PHE A 55 2.55 12.74 -2.40
C PHE A 55 2.48 11.21 -2.40
N ILE A 56 2.63 10.57 -1.24
CA ILE A 56 2.41 9.14 -1.07
C ILE A 56 0.98 8.78 -1.49
N GLY A 57 -0.02 9.53 -1.03
CA GLY A 57 -1.42 9.26 -1.38
C GLY A 57 -1.68 9.35 -2.89
N ILE A 58 -1.12 10.36 -3.55
CA ILE A 58 -1.21 10.49 -5.02
C ILE A 58 -0.53 9.31 -5.72
N LEU A 59 0.67 8.92 -5.27
CA LEU A 59 1.40 7.79 -5.84
C LEU A 59 0.61 6.47 -5.68
N ASP A 60 -0.01 6.26 -4.52
CA ASP A 60 -0.83 5.09 -4.27
C ASP A 60 -2.04 5.04 -5.23
N LEU A 61 -2.70 6.17 -5.49
CA LEU A 61 -3.80 6.24 -6.48
C LEU A 61 -3.31 5.93 -7.90
N ILE A 62 -2.11 6.38 -8.27
CA ILE A 62 -1.50 6.06 -9.58
C ILE A 62 -1.26 4.55 -9.69
N VAL A 63 -0.70 3.92 -8.64
CA VAL A 63 -0.46 2.48 -8.59
C VAL A 63 -1.78 1.71 -8.70
N ALA A 64 -2.81 2.12 -7.95
CA ALA A 64 -4.14 1.50 -7.97
C ALA A 64 -4.70 1.43 -9.40
N VAL A 65 -4.82 2.60 -10.05
CA VAL A 65 -5.38 2.72 -11.40
C VAL A 65 -4.52 1.95 -12.40
N THR A 66 -3.19 2.05 -12.29
CA THR A 66 -2.27 1.36 -13.19
C THR A 66 -2.47 -0.14 -13.13
N ILE A 67 -2.46 -0.75 -11.93
CA ILE A 67 -2.59 -2.20 -11.77
C ILE A 67 -3.97 -2.71 -12.23
N LEU A 68 -5.04 -1.94 -11.99
CA LEU A 68 -6.38 -2.30 -12.44
C LEU A 68 -6.44 -2.55 -13.95
N PHE A 69 -5.86 -1.64 -14.74
CA PHE A 69 -5.88 -1.73 -16.20
C PHE A 69 -4.73 -2.59 -16.76
N LYS A 70 -3.50 -2.39 -16.27
CA LYS A 70 -2.30 -3.08 -16.75
C LYS A 70 -1.22 -3.20 -15.66
N PRO A 71 -0.95 -4.42 -15.14
CA PRO A 71 0.03 -4.67 -14.10
C PRO A 71 1.45 -4.66 -14.69
N PHE A 72 2.00 -3.47 -14.92
CA PHE A 72 3.38 -3.35 -15.37
C PHE A 72 4.33 -3.93 -14.31
N LYS A 73 5.27 -4.78 -14.73
CA LYS A 73 6.21 -5.49 -13.85
C LYS A 73 6.83 -4.59 -12.77
N TYR A 74 7.33 -3.43 -13.16
CA TYR A 74 7.99 -2.51 -12.22
C TYR A 74 7.04 -1.86 -11.22
N VAL A 75 5.78 -1.65 -11.59
CA VAL A 75 4.74 -1.11 -10.70
C VAL A 75 4.32 -2.17 -9.67
N VAL A 76 4.23 -3.44 -10.09
CA VAL A 76 3.97 -4.57 -9.18
C VAL A 76 5.14 -4.75 -8.19
N VAL A 77 6.38 -4.73 -8.67
CA VAL A 77 7.57 -4.81 -7.79
C VAL A 77 7.60 -3.65 -6.80
N TRP A 78 7.31 -2.42 -7.26
CA TRP A 78 7.16 -1.27 -6.37
C TRP A 78 6.07 -1.50 -5.33
N ALA A 79 4.90 -2.00 -5.74
CA ALA A 79 3.78 -2.25 -4.84
C ALA A 79 4.16 -3.21 -3.71
N VAL A 80 4.86 -4.32 -4.02
CA VAL A 80 5.39 -5.26 -3.02
C VAL A 80 6.33 -4.57 -2.02
N ILE A 81 7.33 -3.85 -2.53
CA ILE A 81 8.33 -3.21 -1.67
C ILE A 81 7.65 -2.16 -0.78
N TRP A 82 6.78 -1.34 -1.36
CA TRP A 82 6.13 -0.25 -0.66
C TRP A 82 5.16 -0.74 0.42
N THR A 83 4.30 -1.70 0.12
CA THR A 83 3.37 -2.25 1.12
C THR A 83 4.08 -3.06 2.20
N PHE A 84 5.22 -3.70 1.87
CA PHE A 84 6.06 -4.35 2.86
C PHE A 84 6.66 -3.34 3.84
N LEU A 85 7.29 -2.27 3.32
CA LEU A 85 7.91 -1.22 4.16
C LEU A 85 6.86 -0.51 5.03
N THR A 86 5.71 -0.17 4.47
CA THR A 86 4.62 0.47 5.22
C THR A 86 3.93 -0.47 6.20
N ALA A 87 3.96 -1.79 5.99
CA ALA A 87 3.57 -2.75 7.04
C ALA A 87 4.65 -2.80 8.14
N LEU A 88 5.93 -2.81 7.76
CA LEU A 88 7.06 -2.97 8.69
C LEU A 88 7.26 -1.77 9.62
N ILE A 89 6.90 -0.56 9.16
CA ILE A 89 7.01 0.65 10.01
C ILE A 89 6.11 0.56 11.24
N ARG A 90 5.03 -0.23 11.23
CA ARG A 90 4.09 -0.36 12.36
C ARG A 90 4.73 -0.88 13.62
N PRO A 91 5.35 -2.08 13.63
CA PRO A 91 6.09 -2.52 14.80
C PRO A 91 7.28 -1.61 15.12
N ALA A 92 7.91 -0.99 14.12
CA ALA A 92 8.96 0.00 14.37
C ALA A 92 8.44 1.27 15.10
N SER A 93 7.16 1.61 14.90
CA SER A 93 6.45 2.69 15.59
C SER A 93 5.80 2.27 16.91
N GLY A 94 6.04 1.03 17.38
CA GLY A 94 5.54 0.53 18.67
C GLY A 94 4.21 -0.24 18.60
N GLU A 95 3.66 -0.50 17.42
CA GLU A 95 2.51 -1.41 17.28
C GLU A 95 2.93 -2.88 17.51
N PRO A 96 1.99 -3.78 17.87
CA PRO A 96 2.29 -5.20 17.96
C PRO A 96 2.80 -5.77 16.62
N VAL A 97 3.70 -6.77 16.66
CA VAL A 97 4.18 -7.45 15.44
C VAL A 97 3.05 -8.03 14.58
N TRP A 98 1.91 -8.34 15.21
CA TRP A 98 0.70 -8.80 14.52
C TRP A 98 0.13 -7.77 13.55
N ALA A 99 0.37 -6.46 13.75
CA ALA A 99 -0.01 -5.41 12.81
C ALA A 99 0.77 -5.52 11.47
N PHE A 100 1.99 -6.08 11.49
CA PHE A 100 2.72 -6.42 10.27
C PHE A 100 2.17 -7.70 9.64
N VAL A 101 1.97 -8.75 10.44
CA VAL A 101 1.52 -10.07 9.97
C VAL A 101 0.12 -10.03 9.37
N GLU A 102 -0.84 -9.33 9.99
CA GLU A 102 -2.21 -9.21 9.49
C GLU A 102 -2.28 -8.53 8.11
N ARG A 103 -1.26 -7.72 7.78
CA ARG A 103 -1.12 -7.03 6.50
C ARG A 103 -0.38 -7.86 5.45
N GLY A 104 -0.13 -9.14 5.71
CA GLY A 104 0.51 -10.08 4.79
C GLY A 104 -0.09 -10.09 3.39
N ALA A 105 -1.42 -9.94 3.29
CA ALA A 105 -2.10 -9.82 1.99
C ALA A 105 -1.66 -8.59 1.19
N ASN A 106 -1.31 -7.48 1.85
CA ASN A 106 -0.94 -6.23 1.17
C ASN A 106 0.39 -6.34 0.42
N TRP A 107 1.34 -7.14 0.93
CA TRP A 107 2.68 -7.28 0.34
C TRP A 107 2.95 -8.67 -0.26
N GLY A 108 2.13 -9.67 0.04
CA GLY A 108 2.24 -11.02 -0.52
C GLY A 108 1.38 -11.28 -1.77
N ALA A 109 0.33 -10.48 -2.00
CA ALA A 109 -0.56 -10.60 -3.16
C ALA A 109 -0.46 -9.54 -4.28
N PRO A 110 0.52 -8.59 -4.35
CA PRO A 110 0.59 -7.59 -5.43
C PRO A 110 0.77 -8.11 -6.85
#